data_AF-A0A317Z7K1-F1
#
_entry.id   AF-A0A317Z7K1-F1
#
_cell.length_a   1.000
_cell.length_b   1.000
_cell.length_c   1.000
_cell.angle_alpha   90.00
_cell.angle_beta   90.00
_cell.angle_gamma   90.00
#
_symmetry.space_group_name_H-M   'P 1'
#
loop_
_entity.id
_entity.type
_entity.pdbx_description
1 polymer ?
#
loop_
_entity_poly.entity_id
_entity_poly.type
_entity_poly.pdbx_seq_one_letter_code
_entity_poly.pdbx_strand_id
1 'polypeptide(L)'
;MYYLVAIVGAFLLLNLPGVHKPGVKVAPIDTLFVAVSGVSVTGLTPVNISETYSAFGYIVLLVILNIGGIGVMAIGTLLWVVLGKHIGIRERQLIMLDNNREAMSGTVKLILDIVRTILVIELVGAT
;
A
#
# COMPACT_ATOMS: atom_id res chain seq x y z
N MET A 1 -3.05 -7.51 13.80
CA MET A 1 -1.57 -7.45 13.74
C MET A 1 -1.07 -6.91 12.39
N TYR A 2 -1.55 -7.43 11.26
CA TYR A 2 -1.12 -6.98 9.91
C TYR A 2 -1.26 -5.48 9.65
N TYR A 3 -2.39 -4.86 10.03
CA TYR A 3 -2.58 -3.42 9.90
C TYR A 3 -1.55 -2.57 10.66
N LEU A 4 -1.16 -2.98 11.88
CA LEU A 4 -0.11 -2.28 12.64
C LEU A 4 1.24 -2.37 11.92
N VAL A 5 1.58 -3.53 11.35
CA VAL A 5 2.82 -3.70 10.57
C VAL A 5 2.79 -2.82 9.32
N ALA A 6 1.66 -2.72 8.63
CA ALA A 6 1.51 -1.85 7.47
C ALA A 6 1.63 -0.35 7.83
N ILE A 7 1.01 0.09 8.93
CA ILE A 7 1.10 1.48 9.38
C ILE A 7 2.54 1.82 9.77
N VAL A 8 3.22 0.95 10.52
CA VAL A 8 4.63 1.15 10.90
C VAL A 8 5.54 1.14 9.67
N GLY A 9 5.30 0.23 8.72
CA GLY A 9 6.03 0.19 7.44
C GLY A 9 5.82 1.46 6.61
N ALA A 10 4.57 1.92 6.48
CA ALA A 10 4.23 3.15 5.78
C ALA A 10 4.84 4.39 6.45
N PHE A 11 4.82 4.45 7.79
CA PHE A 11 5.47 5.51 8.56
C PHE A 11 6.99 5.54 8.33
N LEU A 12 7.66 4.39 8.36
CA LEU A 12 9.10 4.29 8.09
C LEU A 12 9.43 4.68 6.64
N LEU A 13 8.62 4.24 5.68
CA LEU A 13 8.75 4.60 4.27
C LEU A 13 8.60 6.10 4.04
N LEU A 14 7.64 6.75 4.71
CA LEU A 14 7.45 8.20 4.61
C LEU A 14 8.54 9.00 5.33
N ASN A 15 9.30 8.38 6.24
CA ASN A 15 10.43 9.01 6.94
C ASN A 15 11.77 8.85 6.22
N LEU A 16 11.80 8.23 5.01
CA LEU A 16 13.04 8.07 4.26
C LEU A 16 13.62 9.43 3.79
N PRO A 17 14.96 9.60 3.81
CA PRO A 17 15.60 10.78 3.25
C PRO A 17 15.33 10.85 1.74
N GLY A 18 14.68 11.94 1.30
CA GLY A 18 14.28 12.15 -0.10
C GLY A 18 12.77 12.16 -0.31
N VAL A 19 11.95 11.72 0.65
CA VAL A 19 10.48 11.79 0.59
C VAL A 19 9.98 13.23 0.73
N HIS A 20 10.57 13.99 1.65
CA HIS A 20 10.23 15.38 1.90
C HIS A 20 11.06 16.32 1.02
N LYS A 21 10.48 17.45 0.60
CA LYS A 21 11.21 18.52 -0.07
C LYS A 21 12.26 19.13 0.87
N PRO A 22 13.43 19.55 0.34
CA PRO A 22 14.48 20.16 1.15
C PRO A 22 13.96 21.43 1.84
N GLY A 23 14.09 21.48 3.18
CA GLY A 23 13.65 22.61 4.01
C GLY A 23 12.28 22.44 4.67
N VAL A 24 11.50 21.41 4.33
CA VAL A 24 10.20 21.14 4.95
C VAL A 24 10.36 20.18 6.13
N LYS A 25 9.87 20.58 7.30
CA LYS A 25 9.76 19.72 8.48
C LYS A 25 8.30 19.34 8.68
N VAL A 26 8.01 18.06 8.56
CA VAL A 26 6.69 17.49 8.87
C VAL A 26 6.71 16.98 10.30
N ALA A 27 5.65 17.25 11.07
CA ALA A 27 5.56 16.68 12.41
C ALA A 27 5.37 15.16 12.31
N PRO A 28 5.99 14.36 13.18
CA PRO A 28 5.84 12.89 13.13
C PRO A 28 4.39 12.44 13.30
N ILE A 29 3.56 13.24 13.99
CA ILE A 29 2.12 12.98 14.11
C ILE A 29 1.37 13.10 12.77
N ASP A 30 1.77 14.05 11.93
CA ASP A 30 1.19 14.28 10.61
C ASP A 30 1.60 13.15 9.66
N THR A 31 2.87 12.74 9.71
CA THR A 31 3.37 11.59 8.96
C THR A 31 2.63 10.30 9.34
N LEU A 32 2.35 10.10 10.64
CA LEU A 32 1.57 8.96 11.10
C LEU A 32 0.13 9.02 10.59
N PHE A 33 -0.49 10.21 10.59
CA PHE A 33 -1.84 10.38 10.04
C PHE A 33 -1.89 10.05 8.55
N VAL A 34 -0.91 10.54 7.77
CA VAL A 34 -0.80 10.23 6.33
C VAL A 34 -0.58 8.73 6.11
N ALA A 35 0.26 8.09 6.92
CA ALA A 35 0.50 6.65 6.85
C ALA A 35 -0.79 5.85 7.12
N VAL A 36 -1.53 6.20 8.17
CA VAL A 36 -2.81 5.54 8.50
C VAL A 36 -3.83 5.76 7.40
N SER A 37 -4.00 7.02 6.94
CA SER A 37 -4.99 7.37 5.92
C SER A 37 -4.70 6.73 4.56
N GLY A 38 -3.42 6.59 4.20
CA GLY A 38 -3.00 5.88 2.99
C GLY A 38 -3.28 4.38 3.07
N VAL A 39 -2.95 3.74 4.20
CA VAL A 39 -3.22 2.30 4.41
C VAL A 39 -4.72 2.00 4.46
N SER A 40 -5.54 2.91 5.01
CA SER A 40 -7.00 2.80 5.01
C SER A 40 -7.67 3.32 3.73
N VAL A 41 -6.89 3.76 2.74
CA VAL A 41 -7.37 4.27 1.44
C VAL A 41 -8.39 5.40 1.58
N THR A 42 -8.25 6.20 2.64
CA THR A 42 -9.19 7.29 2.94
C THR A 42 -8.78 8.58 2.23
N GLY A 43 -7.48 8.76 1.98
CA GLY A 43 -6.95 9.86 1.18
C GLY A 43 -6.94 11.23 1.88
N LEU A 44 -6.91 11.25 3.21
CA LEU A 44 -6.85 12.48 4.01
C LEU A 44 -5.42 12.82 4.39
N THR A 45 -5.03 14.08 4.21
CA THR A 45 -3.72 14.59 4.65
C THR A 45 -3.88 15.87 5.48
N PRO A 46 -3.18 15.99 6.63
CA PRO A 46 -3.16 17.21 7.43
C PRO A 46 -2.21 18.26 6.84
N VAL A 47 -1.39 17.86 5.86
CA VAL A 47 -0.38 18.68 5.19
C VAL A 47 -0.62 18.73 3.68
N ASN A 48 -0.15 19.80 3.06
CA ASN A 48 -0.26 20.01 1.61
C ASN A 48 0.77 19.14 0.88
N ILE A 49 0.30 18.13 0.13
CA ILE A 49 1.17 17.11 -0.47
C ILE A 49 2.12 17.73 -1.49
N SER A 50 1.64 18.70 -2.28
CA SER A 50 2.39 19.41 -3.31
C SER A 50 3.55 20.25 -2.80
N GLU A 51 3.44 20.77 -1.59
CA GLU A 51 4.48 21.60 -0.98
C GLU A 51 5.42 20.77 -0.12
N THR A 52 4.97 19.61 0.36
CA THR A 52 5.66 18.82 1.37
C THR A 52 6.45 17.66 0.78
N TYR A 53 5.88 16.95 -0.20
CA TYR A 53 6.47 15.74 -0.76
C TYR A 53 7.21 16.01 -2.07
N SER A 54 8.34 15.34 -2.26
CA SER A 54 9.12 15.35 -3.50
C SER A 54 8.50 14.40 -4.53
N ALA A 55 9.03 14.38 -5.76
CA ALA A 55 8.67 13.37 -6.77
C ALA A 55 8.83 11.92 -6.25
N PHE A 56 9.85 11.67 -5.42
CA PHE A 56 10.05 10.38 -4.77
C PHE A 56 8.97 10.11 -3.69
N GLY A 57 8.60 11.13 -2.91
CA GLY A 57 7.53 11.01 -1.91
C GLY A 57 6.16 10.69 -2.52
N TYR A 58 5.86 11.23 -3.71
CA TYR A 58 4.65 10.87 -4.45
C TYR A 58 4.61 9.38 -4.81
N ILE A 59 5.71 8.83 -5.32
CA ILE A 59 5.80 7.40 -5.64
C ILE A 59 5.58 6.55 -4.38
N VAL A 60 6.18 6.95 -3.25
CA VAL A 60 5.99 6.25 -1.98
C VAL A 60 4.52 6.29 -1.52
N LEU A 61 3.86 7.44 -1.63
CA LEU A 61 2.43 7.57 -1.30
C LEU A 61 1.55 6.70 -2.19
N LEU A 62 1.81 6.67 -3.50
CA LEU A 62 1.09 5.82 -4.45
C LEU A 62 1.27 4.34 -4.13
N VAL A 63 2.49 3.93 -3.74
CA VAL A 63 2.76 2.56 -3.30
C VAL A 63 1.97 2.24 -2.03
N ILE A 64 1.95 3.13 -1.03
CA ILE A 64 1.19 2.93 0.21
C ILE A 64 -0.32 2.82 -0.08
N LEU A 65 -0.84 3.64 -0.98
CA LEU A 65 -2.25 3.66 -1.35
C LEU A 65 -2.65 2.41 -2.14
N ASN A 66 -1.81 1.96 -3.07
CA ASN A 66 -1.94 0.66 -3.71
C ASN A 66 -1.92 -0.48 -2.68
N ILE A 67 -1.06 -0.37 -1.66
CA ILE A 67 -0.98 -1.37 -0.60
C ILE A 67 -2.27 -1.43 0.23
N GLY A 68 -2.85 -0.28 0.55
CA GLY A 68 -4.14 -0.21 1.22
C GLY A 68 -5.28 -0.78 0.36
N GLY A 69 -5.32 -0.43 -0.93
CA GLY A 69 -6.42 -0.76 -1.86
C GLY A 69 -6.56 -2.24 -2.19
N ILE A 70 -5.45 -2.97 -2.24
CA ILE A 70 -5.45 -4.42 -2.46
C ILE A 70 -5.83 -5.19 -1.17
N GLY A 71 -5.73 -4.53 -0.02
CA GLY A 71 -5.86 -5.13 1.30
C GLY A 71 -4.51 -5.59 1.84
N VAL A 72 -4.21 -5.19 3.08
CA VAL A 72 -2.93 -5.47 3.75
C VAL A 72 -2.63 -6.98 3.81
N MET A 73 -3.66 -7.82 3.86
CA MET A 73 -3.52 -9.27 3.93
C MET A 73 -3.16 -9.90 2.57
N ALA A 74 -3.68 -9.35 1.46
CA ALA A 74 -3.35 -9.81 0.11
C ALA A 74 -1.89 -9.50 -0.28
N ILE A 75 -1.28 -8.46 0.29
CA ILE A 75 0.11 -8.11 -0.02
C ILE A 75 1.13 -8.88 0.78
N GLY A 76 0.86 -9.18 2.06
CA GLY A 76 1.70 -10.09 2.83
C GLY A 76 1.85 -11.45 2.15
N THR A 77 0.76 -11.93 1.55
CA THR A 77 0.74 -13.17 0.77
C THR A 77 1.41 -13.03 -0.60
N LEU A 78 1.24 -11.89 -1.28
CA LEU A 78 1.89 -11.60 -2.57
C LEU A 78 3.42 -11.46 -2.45
N LEU A 79 3.92 -10.85 -1.38
CA LEU A 79 5.34 -10.85 -1.07
C LEU A 79 5.87 -12.28 -0.90
N TRP A 80 5.14 -13.15 -0.21
CA TRP A 80 5.51 -14.56 -0.10
C TRP A 80 5.49 -15.31 -1.45
N VAL A 81 4.55 -14.98 -2.34
CA VAL A 81 4.50 -15.50 -3.71
C VAL A 81 5.73 -15.07 -4.51
N VAL A 82 6.09 -13.79 -4.46
CA VAL A 82 7.25 -13.24 -5.19
C VAL A 82 8.57 -13.76 -4.63
N LEU A 83 8.66 -14.01 -3.32
CA LEU A 83 9.81 -14.65 -2.68
C LEU A 83 9.90 -16.18 -2.94
N GLY A 84 8.98 -16.76 -3.71
CA GLY A 84 9.05 -18.17 -4.12
C GLY A 84 8.82 -19.18 -2.99
N LYS A 85 8.27 -18.76 -1.85
CA LYS A 85 7.94 -19.68 -0.74
C LYS A 85 6.58 -20.33 -0.97
N HIS A 86 6.49 -21.62 -0.62
CA HIS A 86 5.26 -22.40 -0.75
C HIS A 86 4.14 -21.77 0.09
N ILE A 87 3.06 -21.41 -0.58
CA ILE A 87 1.88 -20.80 0.02
C ILE A 87 1.09 -21.91 0.73
N GLY A 88 0.86 -21.75 2.03
CA GLY A 88 0.02 -22.64 2.82
C GLY A 88 -1.47 -22.43 2.53
N ILE A 89 -2.29 -23.44 2.84
CA ILE A 89 -3.75 -23.39 2.67
C ILE A 89 -4.38 -22.24 3.48
N ARG A 90 -3.80 -21.90 4.65
CA ARG A 90 -4.25 -20.80 5.50
C ARG A 90 -4.14 -19.42 4.85
N GLU A 91 -3.04 -19.11 4.14
CA GLU A 91 -2.91 -17.80 3.47
C GLU A 91 -3.97 -17.63 2.38
N ARG A 92 -4.21 -18.68 1.59
CA ARG A 92 -5.21 -18.64 0.52
C ARG A 92 -6.64 -18.45 1.08
N GLN A 93 -6.96 -19.07 2.21
CA GLN A 93 -8.25 -18.88 2.90
C GLN A 93 -8.44 -17.44 3.41
N LEU A 94 -7.38 -16.78 3.86
CA LEU A 94 -7.47 -15.38 4.32
C LEU A 94 -7.73 -14.42 3.16
N ILE A 95 -7.10 -14.62 2.00
CA ILE A 95 -7.36 -13.80 0.82
C ILE A 95 -8.81 -13.98 0.33
N MET A 96 -9.34 -15.21 0.42
CA MET A 96 -10.75 -15.50 0.11
C MET A 96 -11.72 -14.75 1.01
N LEU A 97 -11.40 -14.63 2.31
CA LEU A 97 -12.20 -13.88 3.27
C LEU A 97 -12.18 -12.37 2.97
N ASP A 98 -11.00 -11.84 2.64
CA ASP A 98 -10.79 -10.40 2.38
C ASP A 98 -11.39 -9.95 1.03
N ASN A 99 -11.42 -10.85 0.04
CA ASN A 99 -12.03 -10.61 -1.28
C ASN A 99 -13.45 -11.21 -1.44
N ASN A 100 -14.05 -11.70 -0.35
CA ASN A 100 -15.41 -12.25 -0.32
C ASN A 100 -15.69 -13.31 -1.42
N ARG A 101 -14.82 -14.32 -1.59
CA ARG A 101 -14.96 -15.40 -2.60
C ARG A 101 -14.81 -16.82 -2.05
N GLU A 102 -15.63 -17.75 -2.55
CA GLU A 102 -15.74 -19.16 -2.11
C GLU A 102 -14.79 -20.17 -2.80
N ALA A 103 -14.00 -19.78 -3.82
CA ALA A 103 -13.12 -20.71 -4.56
C ALA A 103 -11.61 -20.49 -4.33
N MET A 104 -10.87 -21.56 -3.99
CA MET A 104 -9.40 -21.57 -3.78
C MET A 104 -8.54 -21.45 -5.05
N SER A 105 -9.16 -21.56 -6.23
CA SER A 105 -8.46 -21.59 -7.51
C SER A 105 -8.28 -20.17 -8.05
N GLY A 106 -7.04 -19.76 -8.31
CA GLY A 106 -6.76 -18.51 -9.04
C GLY A 106 -6.71 -17.22 -8.21
N THR A 107 -6.76 -17.30 -6.88
CA THR A 107 -6.71 -16.14 -5.99
C THR A 107 -5.46 -15.26 -6.19
N VAL A 108 -4.30 -15.87 -6.46
CA VAL A 108 -3.05 -15.15 -6.77
C VAL A 108 -3.15 -14.42 -8.12
N LYS A 109 -3.81 -15.04 -9.11
CA LYS A 109 -4.00 -14.46 -10.45
C LYS A 109 -4.92 -13.24 -10.39
N LEU A 110 -5.95 -13.29 -9.55
CA LEU A 110 -6.83 -12.16 -9.27
C LEU A 110 -6.09 -10.97 -8.67
N ILE A 111 -5.24 -11.17 -7.65
CA ILE A 111 -4.46 -10.06 -7.09
C ILE A 111 -3.54 -9.47 -8.16
N LEU A 112 -2.90 -10.32 -8.98
CA LEU A 112 -2.05 -9.86 -10.08
C LEU A 112 -2.84 -9.02 -11.11
N ASP A 113 -4.06 -9.44 -11.45
CA ASP A 113 -4.94 -8.72 -12.37
C ASP A 113 -5.45 -7.41 -11.74
N ILE A 114 -5.75 -7.38 -10.44
CA ILE A 114 -6.12 -6.16 -9.71
C ILE A 114 -4.96 -5.16 -9.73
N VAL A 115 -3.75 -5.58 -9.34
CA VAL A 115 -2.54 -4.75 -9.38
C VAL A 115 -2.30 -4.20 -10.78
N ARG A 116 -2.42 -5.06 -11.81
CA ARG A 116 -2.21 -4.66 -13.20
C ARG A 116 -3.26 -3.65 -13.66
N THR A 117 -4.52 -3.84 -13.27
CA THR A 117 -5.61 -2.93 -13.62
C THR A 117 -5.44 -1.58 -12.95
N ILE A 118 -5.08 -1.56 -11.65
CA ILE A 118 -4.80 -0.32 -10.92
C ILE A 118 -3.64 0.42 -11.58
N LEU A 119 -2.51 -0.24 -11.85
CA LEU A 119 -1.35 0.40 -12.49
C LEU A 119 -1.67 0.97 -13.89
N VAL A 120 -2.49 0.28 -14.68
CA VAL A 120 -2.90 0.78 -16.00
C VAL A 120 -3.78 2.01 -15.87
N ILE A 121 -4.76 1.98 -14.96
CA ILE A 121 -5.64 3.13 -14.70
C ILE A 121 -4.84 4.30 -14.13
N GLU A 122 -3.88 4.02 -13.25
CA GLU A 122 -3.03 5.02 -12.62
C GLU A 122 -2.12 5.69 -13.66
N LEU A 123 -1.52 4.93 -14.58
CA LEU A 123 -0.71 5.50 -15.67
C LEU A 123 -1.53 6.29 -16.70
N VAL A 124 -2.76 5.86 -17.00
CA VAL A 124 -3.63 6.56 -17.96
C VAL A 124 -4.34 7.76 -17.32
N GLY A 125 -4.60 7.71 -16.02
CA GLY A 125 -5.27 8.79 -15.28
C GLY A 125 -4.33 9.81 -14.66
N ALA A 126 -3.06 9.47 -14.43
CA ALA A 126 -2.03 10.38 -13.92
C ALA A 126 -1.29 11.18 -15.01
N THR A 127 -1.67 11.00 -16.29
CA THR A 127 -1.25 11.86 -17.42
C THR A 127 -2.20 13.04 -17.58
#